data_AF-A0A9P1CYY0-F1
#
_entry.id   AF-A0A9P1CYY0-F1
#
_cell.length_a   1.000
_cell.length_b   1.000
_cell.length_c   1.000
_cell.angle_alpha   90.00
_cell.angle_beta   90.00
_cell.angle_gamma   90.00
#
_symmetry.space_group_name_H-M   'P 1'
#
loop_
_entity.id
_entity.type
_entity.pdbx_description
1 polymer ?
#
loop_
_entity_poly.entity_id
_entity_poly.type
_entity_poly.pdbx_seq_one_letter_code
_entity_poly.pdbx_strand_id
1 'polypeptide(L)'
;MQLTSTRRQFLRLFVGTFALVLLCRRPFDGGEAFVPMTGNHESMSRRGLLGAALPAVLGGPGAASAMTQGITDVVEYMNRRKRELVPYMKQGIDYLESHEIDERMLLFLPKMCRKMEAYAGLQSRGAAPDKNTYRLNASVRAFEKAVKNGDKKAALEAFQKYQDDVPEGIARFDIHIPETFEGPKDVNLPAAT
;
A
#
# COMPACT_ATOMS: atom_id res chain seq x y z
N MET A 1 29.86 -15.96 -51.93
CA MET A 1 29.25 -14.85 -52.68
C MET A 1 28.10 -14.32 -51.82
N GLN A 2 28.23 -13.22 -51.06
CA GLN A 2 28.13 -11.80 -51.49
C GLN A 2 26.78 -11.59 -52.21
N LEU A 3 25.80 -10.74 -51.82
CA LEU A 3 25.74 -9.40 -51.20
C LEU A 3 24.40 -9.28 -50.41
N THR A 4 24.26 -8.68 -49.21
CA THR A 4 24.32 -7.25 -48.77
C THR A 4 23.42 -6.24 -49.53
N SER A 5 22.83 -5.30 -48.78
CA SER A 5 22.01 -4.13 -49.19
C SER A 5 20.52 -4.43 -49.36
N THR A 6 19.52 -3.70 -48.84
CA THR A 6 19.29 -2.23 -48.84
C THR A 6 18.12 -1.94 -47.86
N ARG A 7 18.14 -0.97 -46.94
CA ARG A 7 17.63 0.41 -47.09
C ARG A 7 17.68 1.07 -45.70
N ARG A 8 18.51 2.09 -45.51
CA ARG A 8 18.17 3.53 -45.48
C ARG A 8 17.17 3.90 -44.37
N GLN A 9 17.69 4.44 -43.26
CA GLN A 9 17.78 5.89 -42.99
C GLN A 9 16.44 6.50 -42.58
N PHE A 10 16.22 6.67 -41.27
CA PHE A 10 15.50 7.84 -40.77
C PHE A 10 16.19 8.35 -39.50
N LEU A 11 16.95 9.41 -39.72
CA LEU A 11 17.73 10.19 -38.76
C LEU A 11 16.91 11.46 -38.47
N ARG A 12 16.39 11.62 -37.25
CA ARG A 12 15.91 12.90 -36.66
C ARG A 12 16.08 12.74 -35.15
N LEU A 13 17.20 13.14 -34.53
CA LEU A 13 17.62 14.52 -34.24
C LEU A 13 16.48 15.32 -33.57
N PHE A 14 16.34 15.15 -32.25
CA PHE A 14 15.68 16.11 -31.37
C PHE A 14 16.72 16.63 -30.38
N VAL A 15 17.32 17.76 -30.78
CA VAL A 15 17.93 18.73 -29.86
C VAL A 15 16.78 19.58 -29.33
N GLY A 16 16.63 19.65 -28.01
CA GLY A 16 15.52 20.34 -27.36
C GLY A 16 15.86 20.74 -25.94
N THR A 17 16.67 21.78 -25.84
CA THR A 17 16.94 22.61 -24.67
C THR A 17 15.65 23.08 -24.01
N PHE A 18 15.42 22.81 -22.71
CA PHE A 18 14.45 23.57 -21.92
C PHE A 18 14.96 23.83 -20.50
N ALA A 19 15.40 25.08 -20.33
CA ALA A 19 15.27 25.99 -19.21
C ALA A 19 15.21 25.43 -17.76
N LEU A 20 16.32 25.67 -17.08
CA LEU A 20 16.44 25.99 -15.67
C LEU A 20 15.45 27.11 -15.27
N VAL A 21 14.47 26.83 -14.41
CA VAL A 21 13.73 27.85 -13.66
C VAL A 21 14.02 27.69 -12.17
N LEU A 22 14.71 28.71 -11.67
CA LEU A 22 15.00 29.00 -10.29
C LEU A 22 13.74 29.36 -9.48
N LEU A 23 13.82 29.03 -8.19
CA LEU A 23 13.31 29.83 -7.06
C LEU A 23 11.79 30.11 -7.00
N CYS A 24 11.08 29.31 -6.21
CA CYS A 24 10.07 29.84 -5.27
C CYS A 24 10.00 28.95 -4.02
N ARG A 25 10.94 29.20 -3.12
CA ARG A 25 10.92 28.80 -1.71
C ARG A 25 9.80 29.58 -1.03
N ARG A 26 8.64 28.95 -0.76
CA ARG A 26 7.63 29.50 0.16
C ARG A 26 7.85 28.92 1.56
N PRO A 27 8.08 29.74 2.59
CA PRO A 27 7.91 29.32 3.97
C PRO A 27 6.41 29.16 4.24
N PHE A 28 6.00 27.96 4.64
CA PHE A 28 4.67 27.74 5.21
C PHE A 28 4.81 27.91 6.71
N ASP A 29 4.47 29.11 7.17
CA ASP A 29 4.44 29.52 8.56
C ASP A 29 2.97 29.48 9.04
N GLY A 30 2.76 28.77 10.15
CA GLY A 30 1.70 29.00 11.15
C GLY A 30 0.23 28.95 10.75
N GLY A 31 -0.55 28.07 11.40
CA GLY A 31 -1.99 28.31 11.59
C GLY A 31 -2.87 27.08 11.82
N GLU A 32 -2.75 26.46 12.99
CA GLU A 32 -3.87 26.06 13.87
C GLU A 32 -5.17 25.51 13.22
N ALA A 33 -5.39 24.19 13.29
CA ALA A 33 -6.71 23.60 13.60
C ALA A 33 -6.61 22.06 13.76
N PHE A 34 -5.88 21.59 14.78
CA PHE A 34 -6.20 20.29 15.38
C PHE A 34 -6.28 20.48 16.88
N VAL A 35 -7.50 20.36 17.39
CA VAL A 35 -7.87 20.53 18.80
C VAL A 35 -7.12 19.52 19.66
N PRO A 36 -6.25 19.93 20.60
CA PRO A 36 -5.73 19.01 21.59
C PRO A 36 -6.83 18.74 22.63
N MET A 37 -7.18 17.47 22.77
CA MET A 37 -8.04 16.99 23.84
C MET A 37 -7.31 17.19 25.16
N THR A 38 -7.84 18.10 25.97
CA THR A 38 -7.44 18.34 27.35
C THR A 38 -7.75 17.11 28.20
N GLY A 39 -6.70 16.42 28.63
CA GLY A 39 -6.75 15.40 29.67
C GLY A 39 -5.76 15.77 30.77
N ASN A 40 -6.28 16.22 31.90
CA ASN A 40 -5.53 16.38 33.14
C ASN A 40 -4.84 15.06 33.51
N HIS A 41 -3.52 15.09 33.71
CA HIS A 41 -2.91 14.19 34.69
C HIS A 41 -1.77 14.91 35.41
N GLU A 42 -1.92 14.89 36.72
CA GLU A 42 -1.10 15.51 37.74
C GLU A 42 0.36 15.01 37.73
N SER A 43 1.18 15.88 38.29
CA SER A 43 2.56 15.70 38.71
C SER A 43 2.87 14.34 39.35
N MET A 44 3.78 13.58 38.74
CA MET A 44 4.57 12.57 39.47
C MET A 44 5.96 12.36 38.85
N SER A 45 6.97 12.77 39.63
CA SER A 45 8.33 12.20 39.78
C SER A 45 9.18 11.90 38.53
N ARG A 46 10.08 12.84 38.18
CA ARG A 46 11.14 12.72 37.15
C ARG A 46 12.34 11.84 37.55
N ARG A 47 12.20 10.89 38.48
CA ARG A 47 13.35 10.16 39.06
C ARG A 47 13.13 8.67 39.31
N GLY A 48 12.29 8.02 38.51
CA GLY A 48 12.11 6.56 38.55
C GLY A 48 12.45 5.91 37.21
N LEU A 49 13.59 5.22 37.19
CA LEU A 49 13.93 4.02 36.40
C LEU A 49 13.41 3.95 34.94
N LEU A 50 14.25 4.12 33.92
CA LEU A 50 15.14 3.05 33.41
C LEU A 50 14.48 1.66 33.48
N GLY A 51 13.58 1.36 32.54
CA GLY A 51 12.95 0.02 32.49
C GLY A 51 12.07 -0.31 31.28
N ALA A 52 11.78 0.63 30.38
CA ALA A 52 10.99 0.33 29.18
C ALA A 52 11.61 1.03 27.97
N ALA A 53 12.67 0.42 27.43
CA ALA A 53 13.18 0.78 26.11
C ALA A 53 12.13 0.40 25.06
N LEU A 54 11.35 1.41 24.65
CA LEU A 54 10.55 1.43 23.44
C LEU A 54 11.41 1.07 22.22
N PRO A 55 11.08 0.05 21.40
CA PRO A 55 11.53 0.00 20.03
C PRO A 55 10.39 0.51 19.15
N ALA A 56 10.13 1.81 19.19
CA ALA A 56 9.11 2.47 18.35
C ALA A 56 9.69 3.52 17.40
N VAL A 57 10.99 3.45 17.09
CA VAL A 57 11.67 4.44 16.22
C VAL A 57 12.63 3.78 15.22
N LEU A 58 12.18 2.76 14.51
CA LEU A 58 12.80 2.37 13.24
C LEU A 58 11.72 1.85 12.30
N GLY A 59 11.18 2.76 11.49
CA GLY A 59 10.32 2.46 10.34
C GLY A 59 11.06 1.71 9.23
N GLY A 60 11.62 0.56 9.56
CA GLY A 60 12.15 -0.40 8.61
C GLY A 60 11.04 -1.36 8.15
N PRO A 61 11.08 -1.84 6.90
CA PRO A 61 10.06 -2.72 6.32
C PRO A 61 9.95 -4.13 6.97
N GLY A 62 10.56 -4.35 8.15
CA GLY A 62 10.49 -5.60 8.92
C GLY A 62 9.59 -5.56 10.16
N ALA A 63 9.05 -4.39 10.55
CA ALA A 63 8.22 -4.30 11.76
C ALA A 63 6.84 -4.98 11.64
N ALA A 64 6.39 -5.26 10.42
CA ALA A 64 5.15 -6.02 10.19
C ALA A 64 5.33 -7.53 10.48
N SER A 65 6.55 -8.06 10.35
CA SER A 65 6.83 -9.50 10.35
C SER A 65 7.06 -10.11 11.74
N ALA A 66 7.17 -9.27 12.79
CA ALA A 66 7.36 -9.73 14.17
C ALA A 66 6.04 -9.89 14.96
N MET A 67 4.90 -9.44 14.41
CA MET A 67 3.63 -9.47 15.14
C MET A 67 2.96 -10.86 15.17
N THR A 68 3.32 -11.79 14.29
CA THR A 68 2.66 -13.11 14.21
C THR A 68 3.10 -14.10 15.29
N GLN A 69 4.19 -13.85 16.03
CA GLN A 69 4.72 -14.79 17.02
C GLN A 69 4.01 -14.79 18.40
N GLY A 70 2.88 -14.10 18.54
CA GLY A 70 2.09 -14.08 19.78
C GLY A 70 0.58 -13.96 19.60
N ILE A 71 0.08 -14.12 18.37
CA ILE A 71 -1.35 -14.02 18.08
C ILE A 71 -1.98 -15.40 18.27
N THR A 72 -2.83 -15.53 19.29
CA THR A 72 -3.57 -16.76 19.61
C THR A 72 -4.58 -17.15 18.54
N ASP A 73 -5.08 -16.19 17.74
CA ASP A 73 -5.97 -16.45 16.60
C ASP A 73 -5.49 -15.72 15.32
N VAL A 74 -4.67 -16.43 14.55
CA VAL A 74 -4.15 -15.95 13.26
C VAL A 74 -5.28 -15.71 12.26
N VAL A 75 -6.36 -16.49 12.33
CA VAL A 75 -7.49 -16.40 11.39
C VAL A 75 -8.28 -15.12 11.64
N GLU A 76 -8.60 -14.82 12.89
CA GLU A 76 -9.29 -13.59 13.27
C GLU A 76 -8.45 -12.36 12.90
N TYR A 77 -7.14 -12.40 13.17
CA TYR A 77 -6.22 -11.33 12.79
C TYR A 77 -6.21 -11.07 11.28
N MET A 78 -6.09 -12.12 10.48
CA MET A 78 -6.12 -12.01 9.02
C MET A 78 -7.45 -11.44 8.52
N ASN A 79 -8.57 -11.91 9.07
CA ASN A 79 -9.90 -11.41 8.72
C ASN A 79 -10.12 -9.95 9.13
N ARG A 80 -9.60 -9.52 10.29
CA ARG A 80 -9.62 -8.11 10.70
C ARG A 80 -8.80 -7.24 9.76
N ARG A 81 -7.58 -7.66 9.44
CA ARG A 81 -6.72 -6.91 8.50
C ARG A 81 -7.29 -6.85 7.09
N LYS A 82 -7.94 -7.91 6.63
CA LYS A 82 -8.67 -7.94 5.35
C LYS A 82 -9.77 -6.88 5.31
N ARG A 83 -10.62 -6.84 6.36
CA ARG A 83 -11.67 -5.82 6.52
C ARG A 83 -11.13 -4.39 6.56
N GLU A 84 -9.94 -4.19 7.13
CA GLU A 84 -9.29 -2.88 7.21
C GLU A 84 -8.63 -2.44 5.89
N LEU A 85 -8.00 -3.36 5.15
CA LEU A 85 -7.10 -3.03 4.04
C LEU A 85 -7.78 -3.14 2.67
N VAL A 86 -8.63 -4.14 2.46
CA VAL A 86 -9.24 -4.41 1.15
C VAL A 86 -10.18 -3.30 0.68
N PRO A 87 -11.03 -2.69 1.54
CA PRO A 87 -11.89 -1.58 1.09
C PRO A 87 -11.10 -0.38 0.53
N TYR A 88 -9.90 -0.11 1.06
CA TYR A 88 -9.04 0.94 0.52
C TYR A 88 -8.48 0.59 -0.86
N MET A 89 -8.12 -0.67 -1.08
CA MET A 89 -7.68 -1.14 -2.40
C MET A 89 -8.84 -1.06 -3.41
N LYS A 90 -10.03 -1.50 -3.00
CA LYS A 90 -11.27 -1.38 -3.78
C LYS A 90 -11.54 0.07 -4.18
N GLN A 91 -11.48 1.01 -3.25
CA GLN A 91 -11.70 2.43 -3.56
C GLN A 91 -10.76 2.93 -4.67
N GLY A 92 -9.48 2.52 -4.64
CA GLY A 92 -8.51 2.90 -5.67
C GLY A 92 -8.80 2.27 -7.03
N ILE A 93 -9.26 1.01 -7.06
CA ILE A 93 -9.61 0.30 -8.29
C ILE A 93 -10.93 0.80 -8.87
N ASP A 94 -11.98 0.95 -8.05
CA ASP A 94 -13.26 1.54 -8.47
C ASP A 94 -13.04 2.95 -9.07
N TYR A 95 -12.11 3.72 -8.49
CA TYR A 95 -11.71 5.01 -9.03
C TYR A 95 -11.01 4.89 -10.39
N LEU A 96 -10.03 3.99 -10.50
CA LEU A 96 -9.33 3.73 -11.77
C LEU A 96 -10.26 3.19 -12.85
N GLU A 97 -11.29 2.40 -12.51
CA GLU A 97 -12.27 1.89 -13.48
C GLU A 97 -13.17 3.00 -14.01
N SER A 98 -13.68 3.85 -13.11
CA SER A 98 -14.62 4.93 -13.43
C SER A 98 -13.97 6.19 -14.04
N HIS A 99 -12.72 6.48 -13.71
CA HIS A 99 -12.01 7.71 -14.12
C HIS A 99 -10.74 7.38 -14.91
N GLU A 100 -10.13 8.40 -15.51
CA GLU A 100 -8.77 8.32 -16.04
C GLU A 100 -7.73 8.58 -14.94
N ILE A 101 -6.45 8.36 -15.23
CA ILE A 101 -5.37 8.63 -14.26
C ILE A 101 -5.20 10.15 -14.15
N ASP A 102 -5.73 10.71 -13.07
CA ASP A 102 -5.67 12.13 -12.76
C ASP A 102 -4.69 12.42 -11.61
N GLU A 103 -4.52 13.70 -11.29
CA GLU A 103 -3.64 14.13 -10.18
C GLU A 103 -4.11 13.60 -8.82
N ARG A 104 -5.42 13.39 -8.62
CA ARG A 104 -5.97 12.83 -7.38
C ARG A 104 -5.54 11.38 -7.20
N MET A 105 -5.56 10.59 -8.28
CA MET A 105 -5.06 9.22 -8.25
C MET A 105 -3.58 9.18 -7.90
N LEU A 106 -2.76 10.10 -8.46
CA LEU A 106 -1.33 10.18 -8.15
C LEU A 106 -1.08 10.54 -6.67
N LEU A 107 -1.90 11.42 -6.07
CA LEU A 107 -1.85 11.73 -4.64
C LEU A 107 -2.28 10.55 -3.76
N PHE A 108 -3.25 9.76 -4.22
CA PHE A 108 -3.76 8.59 -3.50
C PHE A 108 -2.83 7.37 -3.62
N LEU A 109 -2.13 7.24 -4.74
CA LEU A 109 -1.24 6.12 -5.09
C LEU A 109 -0.29 5.68 -3.97
N PRO A 110 0.52 6.55 -3.33
CA PRO A 110 1.45 6.11 -2.28
C PRO A 110 0.73 5.50 -1.07
N LYS A 111 -0.49 5.98 -0.74
CA LYS A 111 -1.29 5.41 0.34
C LYS A 111 -1.82 4.03 -0.05
N MET A 112 -2.28 3.87 -1.29
CA MET A 112 -2.75 2.59 -1.82
C MET A 112 -1.62 1.54 -1.86
N CYS A 113 -0.46 1.88 -2.43
CA CYS A 113 0.69 0.97 -2.50
C CYS A 113 1.12 0.48 -1.11
N ARG A 114 1.20 1.38 -0.12
CA ARG A 114 1.53 0.99 1.27
C ARG A 114 0.53 0.00 1.87
N LYS A 115 -0.75 0.11 1.51
CA LYS A 115 -1.81 -0.81 1.98
C LYS A 115 -1.70 -2.17 1.30
N MET A 116 -1.37 -2.20 0.01
CA MET A 116 -1.09 -3.45 -0.70
C MET A 116 0.18 -4.15 -0.19
N GLU A 117 1.24 -3.40 0.11
CA GLU A 117 2.47 -3.94 0.73
C GLU A 117 2.20 -4.47 2.14
N ALA A 118 1.42 -3.73 2.95
CA ALA A 118 1.01 -4.19 4.25
C ALA A 118 0.22 -5.51 4.15
N TYR A 119 -0.68 -5.63 3.17
CA TYR A 119 -1.42 -6.86 2.92
C TYR A 119 -0.53 -8.01 2.45
N ALA A 120 0.46 -7.73 1.60
CA ALA A 120 1.46 -8.71 1.18
C ALA A 120 2.32 -9.22 2.35
N GLY A 121 2.60 -8.35 3.32
CA GLY A 121 3.29 -8.71 4.57
C GLY A 121 2.51 -9.70 5.43
N LEU A 122 1.17 -9.65 5.39
CA LEU A 122 0.32 -10.60 6.12
C LEU A 122 0.43 -12.05 5.60
N GLN A 123 0.83 -12.20 4.34
CA GLN A 123 1.03 -13.51 3.72
C GLN A 123 2.35 -14.17 4.16
N SER A 124 3.24 -13.42 4.81
CA SER A 124 4.49 -13.94 5.34
C SER A 124 4.20 -14.76 6.59
N ARG A 125 4.48 -16.06 6.56
CA ARG A 125 4.33 -16.96 7.73
C ARG A 125 5.53 -16.88 8.67
N GLY A 126 6.66 -16.34 8.20
CA GLY A 126 7.90 -16.21 8.96
C GLY A 126 8.31 -14.75 9.24
N ALA A 127 9.34 -14.61 10.08
CA ALA A 127 9.98 -13.34 10.40
C ALA A 127 10.68 -12.70 9.18
N ALA A 128 11.04 -13.50 8.16
CA ALA A 128 11.59 -13.05 6.90
C ALA A 128 10.51 -13.06 5.81
N PRO A 129 10.52 -12.11 4.86
CA PRO A 129 9.56 -12.06 3.76
C PRO A 129 9.65 -13.33 2.91
N ASP A 130 8.51 -14.01 2.76
CA ASP A 130 8.40 -15.22 1.95
C ASP A 130 8.45 -14.90 0.44
N LYS A 131 8.71 -15.94 -0.38
CA LYS A 131 8.69 -15.82 -1.86
C LYS A 131 7.39 -15.18 -2.38
N ASN A 132 6.27 -15.44 -1.71
CA ASN A 132 4.97 -14.86 -2.06
C ASN A 132 4.92 -13.35 -1.79
N THR A 133 5.40 -12.91 -0.63
CA THR A 133 5.50 -11.47 -0.30
C THR A 133 6.37 -10.72 -1.31
N TYR A 134 7.48 -11.33 -1.77
CA TYR A 134 8.30 -10.73 -2.83
C TYR A 134 7.56 -10.61 -4.16
N ARG A 135 6.78 -11.63 -4.57
CA ARG A 135 5.96 -11.58 -5.79
C ARG A 135 4.89 -10.49 -5.71
N LEU A 136 4.16 -10.46 -4.59
CA LEU A 136 3.14 -9.45 -4.33
C LEU A 136 3.73 -8.03 -4.35
N ASN A 137 4.86 -7.81 -3.68
CA ASN A 137 5.54 -6.51 -3.70
C ASN A 137 6.05 -6.13 -5.10
N ALA A 138 6.46 -7.10 -5.92
CA ALA A 138 6.80 -6.84 -7.32
C ALA A 138 5.59 -6.38 -8.13
N SER A 139 4.42 -7.01 -7.92
CA SER A 139 3.16 -6.61 -8.54
C SER A 139 2.70 -5.22 -8.06
N VAL A 140 2.90 -4.86 -6.78
CA VAL A 140 2.67 -3.48 -6.29
C VAL A 140 3.56 -2.46 -7.02
N ARG A 141 4.85 -2.75 -7.20
CA ARG A 141 5.76 -1.85 -7.93
C ARG A 141 5.39 -1.72 -9.41
N ALA A 142 4.93 -2.81 -10.03
CA ALA A 142 4.43 -2.79 -11.40
C ALA A 142 3.18 -1.91 -11.52
N PHE A 143 2.25 -2.03 -10.58
CA PHE A 143 1.07 -1.17 -10.48
C PHE A 143 1.44 0.29 -10.30
N GLU A 144 2.32 0.62 -9.35
CA GLU A 144 2.78 1.99 -9.10
C GLU A 144 3.41 2.61 -10.35
N LYS A 145 4.24 1.85 -11.06
CA LYS A 145 4.87 2.30 -12.31
C LYS A 145 3.84 2.53 -13.41
N ALA A 146 2.87 1.64 -13.57
CA ALA A 146 1.82 1.78 -14.58
C ALA A 146 0.95 3.02 -14.34
N VAL A 147 0.55 3.28 -13.09
CA VAL A 147 -0.21 4.48 -12.74
C VAL A 147 0.62 5.74 -12.99
N LYS A 148 1.90 5.78 -12.58
CA LYS A 148 2.77 6.94 -12.84
C LYS A 148 3.02 7.20 -14.33
N ASN A 149 2.99 6.16 -15.15
CA ASN A 149 3.12 6.27 -16.60
C ASN A 149 1.82 6.68 -17.30
N GLY A 150 0.68 6.74 -16.59
CA GLY A 150 -0.61 7.03 -17.20
C GLY A 150 -1.24 5.84 -17.93
N ASP A 151 -0.71 4.62 -17.77
CA ASP A 151 -1.22 3.42 -18.44
C ASP A 151 -2.28 2.72 -17.59
N LYS A 152 -3.56 3.13 -17.74
CA LYS A 152 -4.70 2.56 -17.00
C LYS A 152 -4.84 1.05 -17.19
N LYS A 153 -4.72 0.56 -18.43
CA LYS A 153 -4.82 -0.89 -18.73
C LYS A 153 -3.74 -1.69 -18.02
N ALA A 154 -2.49 -1.23 -18.10
CA ALA A 154 -1.38 -1.90 -17.42
C ALA A 154 -1.51 -1.85 -15.89
N ALA A 155 -2.09 -0.78 -15.33
CA ALA A 155 -2.36 -0.69 -13.91
C ALA A 155 -3.41 -1.73 -13.47
N LEU A 156 -4.53 -1.85 -14.20
CA LEU A 156 -5.56 -2.85 -13.90
C LEU A 156 -5.02 -4.28 -14.06
N GLU A 157 -4.24 -4.57 -15.11
CA GLU A 157 -3.59 -5.87 -15.30
C GLU A 157 -2.58 -6.20 -14.19
N ALA A 158 -1.77 -5.22 -13.76
CA ALA A 158 -0.84 -5.40 -12.65
C ALA A 158 -1.57 -5.67 -11.33
N PHE A 159 -2.73 -5.05 -11.13
CA PHE A 159 -3.57 -5.27 -9.97
C PHE A 159 -4.26 -6.65 -10.01
N GLN A 160 -4.76 -7.08 -11.16
CA GLN A 160 -5.31 -8.42 -11.34
C GLN A 160 -4.25 -9.48 -11.03
N LYS A 161 -3.04 -9.30 -11.57
CA LYS A 161 -1.91 -10.16 -11.26
C LYS A 161 -1.58 -10.19 -9.77
N TYR A 162 -1.68 -9.06 -9.08
CA TYR A 162 -1.53 -9.02 -7.62
C TYR A 162 -2.57 -9.92 -6.93
N GLN A 163 -3.84 -9.88 -7.33
CA GLN A 163 -4.87 -10.78 -6.79
C GLN A 163 -4.58 -12.26 -7.09
N ASP A 164 -4.14 -12.57 -8.31
CA ASP A 164 -3.83 -13.93 -8.74
C ASP A 164 -2.61 -14.51 -7.99
N ASP A 165 -1.64 -13.65 -7.63
CA ASP A 165 -0.46 -14.00 -6.84
C ASP A 165 -0.79 -14.21 -5.34
N VAL A 166 -1.98 -13.80 -4.86
CA VAL A 166 -2.40 -14.04 -3.48
C VAL A 166 -2.67 -15.55 -3.30
N PRO A 167 -2.02 -16.22 -2.33
CA PRO A 167 -2.22 -17.64 -2.12
C PRO A 167 -3.68 -17.96 -1.76
N GLU A 168 -4.17 -19.09 -2.27
CA GLU A 168 -5.51 -19.57 -1.94
C GLU A 168 -5.67 -19.84 -0.44
N GLY A 169 -6.83 -19.46 0.11
CA GLY A 169 -7.15 -19.64 1.53
C GLY A 169 -7.88 -18.43 2.12
N ILE A 170 -7.78 -18.26 3.44
CA ILE A 170 -8.44 -17.21 4.22
C ILE A 170 -8.12 -15.80 3.70
N ALA A 171 -6.93 -15.65 3.12
CA ALA A 171 -6.40 -14.39 2.66
C ALA A 171 -6.67 -14.11 1.17
N ARG A 172 -7.38 -14.98 0.43
CA ARG A 172 -7.83 -14.64 -0.91
C ARG A 172 -9.01 -13.67 -0.81
N PHE A 173 -9.00 -12.61 -1.61
CA PHE A 173 -10.11 -11.66 -1.71
C PHE A 173 -10.45 -11.38 -3.16
N ASP A 174 -11.72 -11.05 -3.40
CA ASP A 174 -12.20 -10.58 -4.69
C ASP A 174 -12.86 -9.22 -4.47
N ILE A 175 -12.44 -8.20 -5.21
CA ILE A 175 -12.96 -6.84 -5.05
C ILE A 175 -14.42 -6.74 -5.53
N HIS A 176 -14.81 -7.58 -6.48
CA HIS A 176 -16.16 -7.57 -7.03
C HIS A 176 -17.16 -8.31 -6.14
N ILE A 177 -16.68 -9.13 -5.20
CA ILE A 177 -17.53 -9.89 -4.27
C ILE A 177 -17.39 -9.29 -2.85
N PRO A 178 -18.32 -8.41 -2.42
CA PRO A 178 -18.23 -7.72 -1.13
C PRO A 178 -18.18 -8.69 0.07
N GLU A 179 -18.83 -9.85 -0.06
CA GLU A 179 -18.83 -10.90 0.96
C GLU A 179 -17.42 -11.40 1.29
N THR A 180 -16.48 -11.34 0.34
CA THR A 180 -15.12 -11.84 0.56
C THR A 180 -14.31 -10.95 1.49
N PHE A 181 -14.66 -9.67 1.67
CA PHE A 181 -13.89 -8.73 2.49
C PHE A 181 -14.68 -7.97 3.55
N GLU A 182 -16.01 -7.96 3.51
CA GLU A 182 -16.85 -7.33 4.55
C GLU A 182 -17.10 -8.27 5.74
N GLY A 183 -16.89 -9.59 5.57
CA GLY A 183 -17.19 -10.61 6.58
C GLY A 183 -18.71 -10.84 6.71
N PRO A 184 -19.16 -11.87 7.47
CA PRO A 184 -20.57 -12.09 7.70
C PRO A 184 -21.18 -10.85 8.38
N LYS A 185 -22.15 -10.22 7.70
CA LYS A 185 -22.84 -9.01 8.19
C LYS A 185 -23.75 -9.30 9.39
N ASP A 186 -24.07 -10.57 9.61
CA ASP A 186 -25.01 -11.03 10.62
C ASP A 186 -24.35 -12.08 11.53
N VAL A 187 -23.47 -11.67 12.43
CA VAL A 187 -23.30 -12.44 13.66
C VAL A 187 -24.33 -11.90 14.63
N ASN A 188 -25.52 -12.49 14.58
CA ASN A 188 -26.50 -12.40 15.65
C ASN A 188 -25.86 -13.10 16.86
N LEU A 189 -25.02 -12.38 17.62
CA LEU A 189 -24.45 -12.89 18.86
C LEU A 189 -25.64 -13.20 19.77
N PRO A 190 -25.87 -14.47 20.17
CA PRO A 190 -26.86 -14.73 21.19
C PRO A 190 -26.45 -13.91 22.41
N ALA A 191 -27.37 -13.09 22.91
CA ALA A 191 -27.17 -12.31 24.11
C ALA A 191 -26.63 -13.25 25.19
N ALA A 192 -25.42 -12.95 25.70
CA ALA A 192 -24.83 -13.70 26.79
C ALA A 192 -25.86 -13.73 27.93
N THR A 193 -26.37 -14.93 28.19
CA THR A 193 -27.40 -15.20 29.21
C THR A 193 -26.75 -15.35 30.56
#